data_AF-A0A7X5VJH1-F1
#
_entry.id   AF-A0A7X5VJH1-F1
#
_cell.length_a   1.000
_cell.length_b   1.000
_cell.length_c   1.000
_cell.angle_alpha   90.00
_cell.angle_beta   90.00
_cell.angle_gamma   90.00
#
_symmetry.space_group_name_H-M   'P 1'
#
loop_
_entity.id
_entity.type
_entity.pdbx_description
1 polymer ?
#
loop_
_entity_poly.entity_id
_entity_poly.type
_entity_poly.pdbx_seq_one_letter_code
_entity_poly.pdbx_strand_id
1 'polypeptide(L)'
;MTSGRGRRAGAAVRLVSAVLCFGSLGLIWVLVRRPGAGGRRRTWSRIVAGTFVVLQVVGAAITVSTAVRPPVLCHTRVFPDGRVQPEPQLQDVSPPRIWGVARDVVNAPATGLGLLASRAAGMSQCAGPPLTVTFWEPTRPSGGGSTIGSAFVAWMPAGYDSSSVLPGASGHAHATDRRQLDAPYIRYGPNISGTRSGESELARHESRHSDQWAVGTLIGGPLTFPLAYYADSAFFPGSRNHFERAAGLADGNYSEPPDNRPTPIPGAVPVTAVVVALVLRRQLRSLRRTHTESTSHLERQLDRRAPHRRGQTVAQAGGGWTAAW
;
A
#
# COMPACT_ATOMS: atom_id res chain seq x y z
N MET A 1 -12.25 5.34 -43.00
CA MET A 1 -11.52 4.16 -42.46
C MET A 1 -10.63 4.47 -41.23
N THR A 2 -10.83 5.56 -40.49
CA THR A 2 -9.91 5.99 -39.39
C THR A 2 -10.37 5.67 -37.96
N SER A 3 -11.50 4.96 -37.78
CA SER A 3 -12.14 4.74 -36.46
C SER A 3 -11.47 3.66 -35.57
N GLY A 4 -10.52 2.87 -36.10
CA GLY A 4 -9.94 1.72 -35.39
C GLY A 4 -8.80 2.03 -34.40
N ARG A 5 -7.98 3.07 -34.65
CA ARG A 5 -6.75 3.30 -33.86
C ARG A 5 -7.03 3.83 -32.44
N GLY A 6 -8.08 4.63 -32.25
CA GLY A 6 -8.41 5.22 -30.94
C GLY A 6 -8.83 4.19 -29.88
N ARG A 7 -9.44 3.07 -30.29
CA ARG A 7 -9.94 2.05 -29.34
C ARG A 7 -8.81 1.23 -28.71
N ARG A 8 -7.70 0.99 -29.43
CA ARG A 8 -6.57 0.18 -28.94
C ARG A 8 -5.71 0.95 -27.94
N ALA A 9 -5.41 2.22 -28.21
CA ALA A 9 -4.67 3.08 -27.27
C ALA A 9 -5.41 3.22 -25.93
N GLY A 10 -6.75 3.39 -25.98
CA GLY A 10 -7.56 3.46 -24.77
C GLY A 10 -7.58 2.17 -23.93
N ALA A 11 -7.39 1.00 -24.54
CA ALA A 11 -7.34 -0.27 -23.81
C ALA A 11 -6.00 -0.46 -23.08
N ALA A 12 -4.88 -0.16 -23.74
CA ALA A 12 -3.54 -0.26 -23.15
C ALA A 12 -3.36 0.70 -21.96
N VAL A 13 -3.79 1.95 -22.11
CA VAL A 13 -3.73 2.95 -21.02
C VAL A 13 -4.58 2.50 -19.83
N ARG A 14 -5.77 1.94 -20.06
CA ARG A 14 -6.61 1.41 -18.96
C ARG A 14 -5.97 0.21 -18.25
N LEU A 15 -5.27 -0.65 -18.98
CA LEU A 15 -4.61 -1.82 -18.41
C LEU A 15 -3.42 -1.41 -17.54
N VAL A 16 -2.58 -0.50 -18.04
CA VAL A 16 -1.45 0.07 -17.29
C VAL A 16 -1.95 0.84 -16.07
N SER A 17 -2.96 1.70 -16.21
CA SER A 17 -3.54 2.41 -15.05
C SER A 17 -4.18 1.45 -14.05
N ALA A 18 -4.81 0.36 -14.47
CA ALA A 18 -5.40 -0.62 -13.55
C ALA A 18 -4.33 -1.37 -12.75
N VAL A 19 -3.24 -1.78 -13.40
CA VAL A 19 -2.10 -2.43 -12.74
C VAL A 19 -1.39 -1.46 -11.80
N LEU A 20 -1.13 -0.22 -12.23
CA LEU A 20 -0.44 0.78 -11.41
C LEU A 20 -1.29 1.28 -10.22
N CYS A 21 -2.62 1.36 -10.37
CA CYS A 21 -3.48 1.85 -9.30
C CYS A 21 -3.92 0.75 -8.35
N PHE A 22 -4.14 -0.47 -8.83
CA PHE A 22 -4.80 -1.51 -8.04
C PHE A 22 -4.05 -2.86 -8.04
N GLY A 23 -2.81 -2.87 -8.52
CA GLY A 23 -2.01 -4.08 -8.68
C GLY A 23 -2.64 -5.08 -9.64
N SER A 24 -2.14 -6.31 -9.58
CA SER A 24 -2.69 -7.42 -10.39
C SER A 24 -4.14 -7.76 -10.02
N LEU A 25 -4.53 -7.62 -8.74
CA LEU A 25 -5.88 -7.93 -8.26
C LEU A 25 -6.95 -6.95 -8.73
N GLY A 26 -6.66 -5.67 -8.85
CA GLY A 26 -7.63 -4.72 -9.40
C GLY A 26 -7.79 -4.81 -10.90
N LEU A 27 -6.78 -5.27 -11.63
CA LEU A 27 -6.94 -5.62 -13.04
C LEU A 27 -7.97 -6.74 -13.19
N ILE A 28 -7.85 -7.81 -12.39
CA ILE A 28 -8.84 -8.90 -12.35
C ILE A 28 -10.23 -8.35 -12.00
N TRP A 29 -10.33 -7.46 -11.02
CA TRP A 29 -11.62 -6.87 -10.62
C TRP A 29 -12.26 -5.98 -11.71
N VAL A 30 -11.45 -5.21 -12.44
CA VAL A 30 -11.93 -4.39 -13.58
C VAL A 30 -12.39 -5.28 -14.73
N LEU A 31 -11.69 -6.38 -15.01
CA LEU A 31 -12.06 -7.34 -16.06
C LEU A 31 -13.34 -8.12 -15.73
N VAL A 32 -13.63 -8.33 -14.44
CA VAL A 32 -14.80 -9.09 -13.96
C VAL A 32 -16.06 -8.21 -13.80
N ARG A 33 -15.94 -6.88 -13.84
CA ARG A 33 -17.07 -5.99 -13.51
C ARG A 33 -18.11 -5.90 -14.65
N ARG A 34 -19.34 -6.38 -14.36
CA ARG A 34 -20.49 -6.29 -15.28
C ARG A 34 -21.11 -4.88 -15.38
N PRO A 35 -21.56 -4.44 -16.57
CA PRO A 35 -22.38 -3.26 -16.74
C PRO A 35 -23.79 -3.51 -16.18
N GLY A 36 -24.23 -2.75 -15.16
CA GLY A 36 -25.60 -2.89 -14.62
C GLY A 36 -25.89 -2.29 -13.25
N ALA A 37 -24.88 -1.79 -12.51
CA ALA A 37 -25.14 -1.16 -11.21
C ALA A 37 -25.83 0.22 -11.35
N GLY A 38 -26.92 0.42 -10.61
CA GLY A 38 -27.72 1.66 -10.61
C GLY A 38 -26.92 2.96 -10.41
N GLY A 39 -27.47 4.06 -10.96
CA GLY A 39 -26.76 5.33 -11.18
C GLY A 39 -25.99 5.89 -9.97
N ARG A 40 -26.59 5.91 -8.77
CA ARG A 40 -25.99 6.54 -7.58
C ARG A 40 -24.70 5.83 -7.10
N ARG A 41 -24.67 4.50 -7.10
CA ARG A 41 -23.46 3.72 -6.73
C ARG A 41 -22.35 3.86 -7.76
N ARG A 42 -22.73 4.02 -9.04
CA ARG A 42 -21.79 4.21 -10.15
C ARG A 42 -21.06 5.56 -10.02
N THR A 43 -21.77 6.63 -9.68
CA THR A 43 -21.16 7.95 -9.47
C THR A 43 -20.17 7.94 -8.30
N TRP A 44 -20.55 7.41 -7.14
CA TRP A 44 -19.64 7.38 -5.99
C TRP A 44 -18.40 6.53 -6.23
N SER A 45 -18.54 5.35 -6.86
CA SER A 45 -17.39 4.52 -7.23
C SER A 45 -16.45 5.23 -8.22
N ARG A 46 -16.97 6.09 -9.10
CA ARG A 46 -16.16 6.89 -10.04
C ARG A 46 -15.43 8.01 -9.33
N ILE A 47 -16.09 8.69 -8.38
CA ILE A 47 -15.45 9.74 -7.57
C ILE A 47 -14.30 9.14 -6.77
N VAL A 48 -14.54 8.07 -6.01
CA VAL A 48 -13.50 7.42 -5.20
C VAL A 48 -12.33 6.93 -6.07
N ALA A 49 -12.62 6.26 -7.19
CA ALA A 49 -11.56 5.81 -8.10
C ALA A 49 -10.81 6.99 -8.73
N GLY A 50 -11.52 8.05 -9.12
CA GLY A 50 -10.92 9.25 -9.69
C GLY A 50 -10.01 9.97 -8.70
N THR A 51 -10.49 10.21 -7.48
CA THR A 51 -9.70 10.78 -6.38
C THR A 51 -8.46 9.94 -6.11
N PHE A 52 -8.60 8.61 -6.06
CA PHE A 52 -7.47 7.72 -5.84
C PHE A 52 -6.43 7.79 -6.97
N VAL A 53 -6.85 7.78 -8.24
CA VAL A 53 -5.94 7.98 -9.38
C VAL A 53 -5.23 9.33 -9.29
N VAL A 54 -5.95 10.41 -8.95
CA VAL A 54 -5.36 11.74 -8.76
C VAL A 54 -4.30 11.70 -7.66
N LEU A 55 -4.58 11.08 -6.51
CA LEU A 55 -3.61 10.94 -5.42
C LEU A 55 -2.35 10.19 -5.88
N GLN A 56 -2.51 9.12 -6.68
CA GLN A 56 -1.37 8.36 -7.19
C GLN A 56 -0.50 9.19 -8.16
N VAL A 57 -1.15 9.97 -9.04
CA VAL A 57 -0.44 10.87 -9.97
C VAL A 57 0.27 11.99 -9.21
N VAL A 58 -0.40 12.61 -8.23
CA VAL A 58 0.20 13.65 -7.39
C VAL A 58 1.39 13.08 -6.62
N GLY A 59 1.25 11.91 -5.99
CA GLY A 59 2.35 11.22 -5.32
C GLY A 59 3.54 10.97 -6.25
N ALA A 60 3.31 10.39 -7.42
CA ALA A 60 4.38 10.14 -8.39
C ALA A 60 5.07 11.45 -8.83
N ALA A 61 4.29 12.51 -9.09
CA ALA A 61 4.83 13.81 -9.47
C ALA A 61 5.70 14.44 -8.36
N ILE A 62 5.30 14.31 -7.09
CA ILE A 62 6.10 14.78 -5.95
C ILE A 62 7.41 13.99 -5.83
N THR A 63 7.38 12.67 -6.05
CA THR A 63 8.60 11.85 -6.05
C THR A 63 9.56 12.27 -7.16
N VAL A 64 9.06 12.46 -8.39
CA VAL A 64 9.88 12.95 -9.51
C VAL A 64 10.45 14.34 -9.20
N SER A 65 9.63 15.25 -8.67
CA SER A 65 10.10 16.58 -8.28
C SER A 65 11.21 16.52 -7.23
N THR A 66 11.13 15.56 -6.30
CA THR A 66 12.14 15.37 -5.25
C THR A 66 13.40 14.73 -5.82
N ALA A 67 13.29 13.83 -6.80
CA ALA A 67 14.45 13.26 -7.49
C ALA A 67 15.20 14.30 -8.36
N VAL A 68 14.48 15.25 -8.98
CA VAL A 68 15.07 16.35 -9.77
C VAL A 68 15.71 17.41 -8.87
N ARG A 69 15.17 17.60 -7.66
CA ARG A 69 15.68 18.54 -6.66
C ARG A 69 15.95 17.79 -5.36
N PRO A 70 17.02 16.96 -5.33
CA PRO A 70 17.29 16.12 -4.18
C PRO A 70 17.49 17.00 -2.93
N PRO A 71 16.91 16.62 -1.79
CA PRO A 71 17.18 17.32 -0.55
C PRO A 71 18.66 17.15 -0.16
N VAL A 72 19.09 17.94 0.83
CA VAL A 72 20.45 17.83 1.39
C VAL A 72 20.69 16.40 1.86
N LEU A 73 21.91 15.88 1.67
CA LEU A 73 22.26 14.54 2.13
C LEU A 73 22.05 14.43 3.66
N CYS A 74 21.41 13.35 4.08
CA CYS A 74 21.35 13.01 5.49
C CYS A 74 22.77 12.79 6.03
N HIS A 75 22.94 13.00 7.33
CA HIS A 75 24.23 12.85 8.00
C HIS A 75 25.28 13.82 7.45
N THR A 76 24.86 15.00 7.01
CA THR A 76 25.77 16.11 6.75
C THR A 76 26.01 16.87 8.05
N ARG A 77 27.26 17.23 8.28
CA ARG A 77 27.65 18.14 9.37
C ARG A 77 27.51 19.56 8.87
N VAL A 78 26.62 20.32 9.48
CA VAL A 78 26.39 21.73 9.20
C VAL A 78 27.07 22.54 10.30
N PHE A 79 28.12 23.26 9.93
CA PHE A 79 28.88 24.10 10.85
C PHE A 79 28.23 25.49 11.01
N PRO A 80 28.48 26.21 12.12
CA PRO A 80 27.96 27.58 12.32
C PRO A 80 28.32 28.57 11.22
N ASP A 81 29.41 28.33 10.49
CA ASP A 81 29.86 29.14 9.35
C ASP A 81 29.14 28.78 8.03
N GLY A 82 28.17 27.87 8.07
CA GLY A 82 27.38 27.41 6.93
C GLY A 82 28.06 26.33 6.07
N ARG A 83 29.28 25.88 6.42
CA ARG A 83 29.90 24.76 5.71
C ARG A 83 29.10 23.48 5.93
N VAL A 84 28.97 22.69 4.87
CA VAL A 84 28.30 21.40 4.87
C VAL A 84 29.32 20.32 4.53
N GLN A 85 29.60 19.42 5.47
CA GLN A 85 30.51 18.29 5.25
C GLN A 85 29.71 16.98 5.22
N PRO A 86 29.67 16.24 4.11
CA PRO A 86 28.99 14.96 4.05
C PRO A 86 29.75 13.91 4.88
N GLU A 87 29.03 13.11 5.66
CA GLU A 87 29.60 11.90 6.24
C GLU A 87 29.72 10.79 5.17
N PRO A 88 30.66 9.84 5.34
CA PRO A 88 30.81 8.72 4.41
C PRO A 88 29.49 8.00 4.21
N GLN A 89 29.09 7.79 2.97
CA GLN A 89 27.85 7.06 2.66
C GLN A 89 27.91 5.66 3.25
N LEU A 90 26.76 5.20 3.76
CA LEU A 90 26.60 3.82 4.21
C LEU A 90 26.69 2.91 2.98
N GLN A 91 27.78 2.15 2.88
CA GLN A 91 27.95 1.12 1.86
C GLN A 91 27.05 -0.07 2.19
N ASP A 92 26.69 -0.87 1.18
CA ASP A 92 25.96 -2.15 1.33
C ASP A 92 24.51 -2.09 1.85
N VAL A 93 23.89 -0.91 1.88
CA VAL A 93 22.46 -0.77 2.22
C VAL A 93 21.54 -0.82 0.98
N SER A 94 22.11 -0.52 -0.19
CA SER A 94 21.34 -0.38 -1.42
C SER A 94 21.05 -1.75 -2.05
N PRO A 95 19.82 -1.99 -2.52
CA PRO A 95 19.52 -3.19 -3.30
C PRO A 95 20.31 -3.21 -4.62
N PRO A 96 20.36 -4.37 -5.31
CA PRO A 96 20.87 -4.43 -6.68
C PRO A 96 20.23 -3.36 -7.55
N ARG A 97 21.03 -2.67 -8.38
CA ARG A 97 20.63 -1.45 -9.12
C ARG A 97 19.29 -1.60 -9.87
N ILE A 98 19.10 -2.73 -10.55
CA ILE A 98 17.88 -3.00 -11.33
C ILE A 98 16.65 -3.09 -10.41
N TRP A 99 16.79 -3.79 -9.29
CA TRP A 99 15.72 -3.87 -8.29
C TRP A 99 15.45 -2.52 -7.63
N GLY A 100 16.49 -1.76 -7.29
CA GLY A 100 16.35 -0.40 -6.74
C GLY A 100 15.50 0.51 -7.63
N VAL A 101 15.80 0.54 -8.94
CA VAL A 101 15.01 1.34 -9.91
C VAL A 101 13.57 0.83 -10.00
N ALA A 102 13.35 -0.48 -10.10
CA ALA A 102 12.01 -1.04 -10.18
C ALA A 102 11.18 -0.72 -8.92
N ARG A 103 11.79 -0.88 -7.75
CA ARG A 103 11.22 -0.54 -6.45
C ARG A 103 10.83 0.92 -6.37
N ASP A 104 11.72 1.83 -6.76
CA ASP A 104 11.46 3.27 -6.69
C ASP A 104 10.32 3.69 -7.63
N VAL A 105 10.24 3.10 -8.83
CA VAL A 105 9.13 3.34 -9.76
C VAL A 105 7.80 2.83 -9.18
N VAL A 106 7.78 1.63 -8.63
CA VAL A 106 6.57 1.02 -8.04
C VAL A 106 6.11 1.81 -6.81
N ASN A 107 7.05 2.21 -5.96
CA ASN A 107 6.78 2.94 -4.73
C ASN A 107 6.57 4.45 -4.95
N ALA A 108 6.86 5.01 -6.12
CA ALA A 108 6.82 6.46 -6.36
C ALA A 108 5.52 7.15 -5.92
N PRO A 109 4.32 6.59 -6.16
CA PRO A 109 3.07 7.20 -5.67
C PRO A 109 3.00 7.28 -4.15
N ALA A 110 3.23 6.16 -3.44
CA ALA A 110 3.17 6.09 -1.99
C ALA A 110 4.26 6.97 -1.35
N THR A 111 5.49 6.91 -1.88
CA THR A 111 6.63 7.72 -1.46
C THR A 111 6.30 9.20 -1.50
N GLY A 112 5.77 9.70 -2.62
CA GLY A 112 5.51 11.13 -2.76
C GLY A 112 4.31 11.61 -1.96
N LEU A 113 3.31 10.76 -1.72
CA LEU A 113 2.24 11.07 -0.76
C LEU A 113 2.77 11.14 0.67
N GLY A 114 3.67 10.23 1.06
CA GLY A 114 4.38 10.28 2.33
C GLY A 114 5.17 11.57 2.49
N LEU A 115 5.97 11.93 1.48
CA LEU A 115 6.74 13.17 1.46
C LEU A 115 5.85 14.42 1.54
N LEU A 116 4.73 14.44 0.81
CA LEU A 116 3.77 15.55 0.84
C LEU A 116 3.13 15.68 2.23
N ALA A 117 2.71 14.56 2.84
CA ALA A 117 2.15 14.55 4.18
C ALA A 117 3.17 15.03 5.23
N SER A 118 4.43 14.58 5.16
CA SER A 118 5.51 15.05 6.04
C SER A 118 5.74 16.56 5.89
N ARG A 119 5.76 17.10 4.67
CA ARG A 119 5.88 18.57 4.44
C ARG A 119 4.68 19.33 5.01
N ALA A 120 3.48 18.82 4.80
CA ALA A 120 2.27 19.42 5.33
C ALA A 120 2.25 19.42 6.88
N ALA A 121 2.92 18.44 7.50
CA ALA A 121 3.14 18.42 8.93
C ALA A 121 4.24 19.39 9.41
N GLY A 122 5.04 19.98 8.52
CA GLY A 122 6.17 20.84 8.89
C GLY A 122 7.46 20.07 9.17
N MET A 123 7.58 18.85 8.62
CA MET A 123 8.82 18.06 8.72
C MET A 123 9.80 18.44 7.60
N SER A 124 11.09 18.45 7.94
CA SER A 124 12.21 18.59 7.02
C SER A 124 12.55 17.29 6.32
N GLN A 125 13.37 17.36 5.27
CA GLN A 125 13.71 16.22 4.43
C GLN A 125 15.21 16.18 4.16
N CYS A 126 15.78 14.99 4.16
CA CYS A 126 17.15 14.74 3.71
C CYS A 126 17.22 13.47 2.83
N ALA A 127 18.25 13.39 1.99
CA ALA A 127 18.48 12.25 1.13
C ALA A 127 19.42 11.26 1.82
N GLY A 128 18.89 10.10 2.25
CA GLY A 128 19.68 8.99 2.75
C GLY A 128 19.82 7.92 1.67
N PRO A 129 20.96 7.26 1.49
CA PRO A 129 21.00 6.04 0.69
C PRO A 129 20.35 4.89 1.51
N PRO A 130 19.31 4.20 1.02
CA PRO A 130 18.58 4.35 -0.24
C PRO A 130 17.20 5.03 -0.11
N LEU A 131 16.92 5.73 0.99
CA LEU A 131 15.60 6.27 1.34
C LEU A 131 15.61 7.80 1.49
N THR A 132 14.55 8.45 1.02
CA THR A 132 14.32 9.85 1.43
C THR A 132 13.83 9.86 2.86
N VAL A 133 14.48 10.62 3.73
CA VAL A 133 14.16 10.66 5.14
C VAL A 133 13.44 11.96 5.46
N THR A 134 12.37 11.89 6.26
CA THR A 134 11.68 13.08 6.78
C THR A 134 11.68 13.08 8.30
N PHE A 135 11.94 14.24 8.91
CA PHE A 135 12.14 14.39 10.36
C PHE A 135 11.71 15.78 10.85
N TRP A 136 11.48 15.94 12.15
CA TRP A 136 11.13 17.23 12.75
C TRP A 136 12.36 18.09 13.04
N GLU A 137 12.26 19.40 12.78
CA GLU A 137 13.22 20.39 13.24
C GLU A 137 12.77 21.06 14.56
N PRO A 138 13.70 21.39 15.48
CA PRO A 138 15.10 20.97 15.48
C PRO A 138 15.20 19.44 15.61
N THR A 139 16.27 18.84 15.07
CA THR A 139 16.48 17.39 15.06
C THR A 139 16.29 16.80 16.46
N ARG A 140 15.20 16.07 16.64
CA ARG A 140 14.90 15.39 17.90
C ARG A 140 15.50 13.99 17.85
N PRO A 141 16.00 13.46 18.99
CA PRO A 141 16.26 12.04 19.06
C PRO A 141 14.96 11.31 18.74
N SER A 142 15.05 10.33 17.85
CA SER A 142 13.87 9.59 17.39
C SER A 142 13.95 8.16 17.87
N GLY A 143 12.85 7.65 18.44
CA GLY A 143 12.72 6.24 18.81
C GLY A 143 12.56 5.32 17.61
N GLY A 144 12.59 5.85 16.39
CA GLY A 144 12.38 5.11 15.14
C GLY A 144 11.37 5.81 14.24
N GLY A 145 10.93 5.12 13.22
CA GLY A 145 9.97 5.64 12.25
C GLY A 145 9.23 4.51 11.56
N SER A 146 8.64 4.79 10.41
CA SER A 146 8.38 3.72 9.46
C SER A 146 8.48 4.23 8.03
N THR A 147 8.47 3.27 7.12
CA THR A 147 8.55 3.53 5.69
C THR A 147 7.16 3.70 5.07
N ILE A 148 7.05 4.67 4.17
CA ILE A 148 5.93 4.86 3.25
C ILE A 148 6.51 4.80 1.84
N GLY A 149 6.38 3.65 1.17
CA GLY A 149 7.12 3.40 -0.06
C GLY A 149 8.63 3.40 0.19
N SER A 150 9.37 4.31 -0.47
CA SER A 150 10.81 4.53 -0.28
C SER A 150 11.12 5.77 0.59
N ALA A 151 10.13 6.31 1.31
CA ALA A 151 10.32 7.42 2.25
C ALA A 151 10.30 6.91 3.70
N PHE A 152 11.38 7.14 4.46
CA PHE A 152 11.40 6.88 5.89
C PHE A 152 10.93 8.13 6.65
N VAL A 153 9.92 7.98 7.50
CA VAL A 153 9.38 9.10 8.27
C VAL A 153 9.65 8.87 9.75
N ALA A 154 10.54 9.70 10.31
CA ALA A 154 10.95 9.66 11.70
C ALA A 154 9.95 10.47 12.56
N TRP A 155 8.77 9.91 12.81
CA TRP A 155 7.72 10.59 13.58
C TRP A 155 7.80 10.37 15.10
N MET A 156 8.56 9.38 15.60
CA MET A 156 8.56 9.05 17.03
C MET A 156 9.51 9.97 17.80
N PRO A 157 9.04 10.83 18.73
CA PRO A 157 9.92 11.57 19.62
C PRO A 157 10.55 10.60 20.63
N ALA A 158 11.86 10.71 20.89
CA ALA A 158 12.49 9.97 21.97
C ALA A 158 11.91 10.36 23.33
N GLY A 159 11.66 9.36 24.19
CA GLY A 159 11.17 9.56 25.55
C GLY A 159 9.65 9.64 25.69
N TYR A 160 8.89 9.55 24.59
CA TYR A 160 7.54 9.01 24.69
C TYR A 160 7.68 7.50 24.76
N ASP A 161 7.52 6.92 25.94
CA ASP A 161 7.09 5.52 26.05
C ASP A 161 5.91 5.40 25.10
N SER A 162 6.10 4.64 24.03
CA SER A 162 5.12 4.44 22.96
C SER A 162 3.75 4.29 23.61
N SER A 163 2.96 5.34 23.48
CA SER A 163 1.64 5.52 24.07
C SER A 163 0.82 4.25 23.89
N SER A 164 0.07 3.87 24.94
CA SER A 164 -1.12 3.01 25.08
C SER A 164 -1.78 2.29 23.87
N VAL A 165 -1.50 2.69 22.64
CA VAL A 165 -2.00 2.15 21.37
C VAL A 165 -1.12 1.01 20.82
N LEU A 166 0.20 0.99 21.09
CA LEU A 166 1.12 -0.09 20.66
C LEU A 166 2.12 -0.45 21.78
N PRO A 167 1.72 -1.25 22.78
CA PRO A 167 2.62 -1.72 23.83
C PRO A 167 3.78 -2.54 23.23
N GLY A 168 5.03 -2.15 23.49
CA GLY A 168 6.23 -2.89 23.08
C GLY A 168 7.04 -2.29 21.93
N ALA A 169 6.62 -1.15 21.36
CA ALA A 169 7.45 -0.38 20.42
C ALA A 169 8.39 0.58 21.19
N SER A 170 9.18 0.04 22.12
CA SER A 170 10.20 0.82 22.82
C SER A 170 11.45 0.94 21.94
N GLY A 171 11.55 2.01 21.17
CA GLY A 171 12.80 2.36 20.51
C GLY A 171 13.87 2.71 21.55
N HIS A 172 15.04 2.06 21.47
CA HIS A 172 16.18 2.38 22.31
C HIS A 172 16.83 3.69 21.87
N ALA A 173 16.21 4.81 22.25
CA ALA A 173 16.77 6.13 22.05
C ALA A 173 17.90 6.40 23.08
N HIS A 174 19.16 6.07 22.79
CA HIS A 174 20.30 6.50 23.61
C HIS A 174 20.49 8.02 23.49
N ALA A 175 20.03 8.76 24.49
CA ALA A 175 20.15 10.22 24.59
C ALA A 175 21.60 10.74 24.79
N THR A 176 22.63 9.93 24.53
CA THR A 176 24.03 10.28 24.82
C THR A 176 24.56 11.41 23.93
N ASP A 177 23.99 11.63 22.74
CA ASP A 177 24.39 12.72 21.85
C ASP A 177 23.94 14.11 22.32
N ARG A 178 23.00 14.20 23.29
CA ARG A 178 22.66 15.49 23.94
C ARG A 178 23.81 16.06 24.78
N ARG A 179 24.88 15.29 25.04
CA ARG A 179 26.02 15.75 25.86
C ARG A 179 27.14 16.41 25.06
N GLN A 180 27.11 16.42 23.74
CA GLN A 180 28.10 17.17 22.97
C GLN A 180 27.62 18.62 22.75
N LEU A 181 27.37 19.34 23.85
CA LEU A 181 27.14 20.79 23.84
C LEU A 181 28.32 21.56 23.19
N ASP A 182 29.48 20.92 23.07
CA ASP A 182 30.69 21.48 22.45
C ASP A 182 30.93 20.98 21.00
N ALA A 183 29.99 20.23 20.38
CA ALA A 183 30.15 19.84 18.99
C ALA A 183 30.10 21.10 18.09
N PRO A 184 31.13 21.37 17.27
CA PRO A 184 31.17 22.59 16.45
C PRO A 184 30.25 22.50 15.21
N TYR A 185 29.28 21.57 15.18
CA TYR A 185 28.37 21.34 14.07
C TYR A 185 27.04 20.72 14.53
N ILE A 186 26.01 20.89 13.71
CA ILE A 186 24.72 20.20 13.82
C ILE A 186 24.67 19.12 12.75
N ARG A 187 24.28 17.89 13.12
CA ARG A 187 24.06 16.80 12.17
C ARG A 187 22.67 16.92 11.55
N TYR A 188 22.59 17.06 10.23
CA TYR A 188 21.31 17.18 9.51
C TYR A 188 20.71 15.79 9.23
N GLY A 189 19.49 15.55 9.72
CA GLY A 189 18.81 14.26 9.61
C GLY A 189 18.21 13.80 10.95
N PRO A 190 17.46 12.68 10.98
CA PRO A 190 16.97 12.16 12.25
C PRO A 190 18.16 11.80 13.14
N ASN A 191 18.08 12.20 14.41
CA ASN A 191 19.05 11.73 15.39
C ASN A 191 18.61 10.34 15.85
N ILE A 192 18.98 9.34 15.05
CA ILE A 192 18.83 7.93 15.40
C ILE A 192 19.99 7.63 16.34
N SER A 193 19.67 7.45 17.62
CA SER A 193 20.68 7.20 18.63
C SER A 193 21.37 5.87 18.36
N GLY A 194 22.63 5.90 17.97
CA GLY A 194 23.38 4.70 17.67
C GLY A 194 24.77 5.00 17.16
N THR A 195 25.60 3.95 17.08
CA THR A 195 26.87 4.00 16.36
C THR A 195 26.60 4.04 14.85
N ARG A 196 27.61 4.43 14.05
CA ARG A 196 27.50 4.39 12.58
C ARG A 196 27.19 2.99 12.04
N SER A 197 27.64 1.94 12.72
CA SER A 197 27.28 0.55 12.39
C SER A 197 25.79 0.29 12.62
N GLY A 198 25.24 0.75 13.75
CA GLY A 198 23.81 0.64 14.05
C GLY A 198 22.93 1.42 13.06
N GLU A 199 23.39 2.56 12.55
CA GLU A 199 22.69 3.27 11.47
C GLU A 199 22.67 2.49 10.16
N SER A 200 23.77 1.78 9.84
CA SER A 200 23.86 0.94 8.65
C SER A 200 22.91 -0.26 8.73
N GLU A 201 22.82 -0.87 9.91
CA GLU A 201 21.90 -1.96 10.25
C GLU A 201 20.46 -1.49 10.10
N LEU A 202 20.11 -0.36 10.72
CA LEU A 202 18.76 0.18 10.63
C LEU A 202 18.40 0.56 9.20
N ALA A 203 19.32 1.18 8.46
CA ALA A 203 19.06 1.52 7.07
C ALA A 203 18.82 0.27 6.20
N ARG A 204 19.47 -0.87 6.50
CA ARG A 204 19.18 -2.16 5.84
C ARG A 204 17.81 -2.69 6.21
N HIS A 205 17.42 -2.60 7.48
CA HIS A 205 16.08 -2.97 7.95
C HIS A 205 14.99 -2.17 7.22
N GLU A 206 15.11 -0.84 7.18
CA GLU A 206 14.13 0.02 6.50
C GLU A 206 14.11 -0.16 4.98
N SER A 207 15.27 -0.45 4.37
CA SER A 207 15.36 -0.79 2.94
C SER A 207 14.55 -2.04 2.61
N ARG A 208 14.57 -3.06 3.50
CA ARG A 208 13.77 -4.28 3.33
C ARG A 208 12.26 -4.02 3.46
N HIS A 209 11.83 -3.11 4.33
CA HIS A 209 10.41 -2.68 4.32
C HIS A 209 10.02 -1.98 3.02
N SER A 210 10.92 -1.21 2.42
CA SER A 210 10.68 -0.58 1.11
C SER A 210 10.52 -1.63 0.00
N ASP A 211 11.25 -2.76 0.09
CA ASP A 211 11.07 -3.91 -0.81
C ASP A 211 9.71 -4.57 -0.60
N GLN A 212 9.29 -4.76 0.66
CA GLN A 212 7.97 -5.31 1.00
C GLN A 212 6.83 -4.40 0.49
N TRP A 213 6.98 -3.08 0.58
CA TRP A 213 6.08 -2.10 -0.03
C TRP A 213 5.94 -2.30 -1.53
N ALA A 214 7.05 -2.46 -2.24
CA ALA A 214 7.03 -2.63 -3.70
C ALA A 214 6.38 -3.96 -4.10
N VAL A 215 6.74 -5.06 -3.42
CA VAL A 215 6.13 -6.38 -3.65
C VAL A 215 4.63 -6.34 -3.38
N GLY A 216 4.21 -5.77 -2.24
CA GLY A 216 2.79 -5.61 -1.92
C GLY A 216 2.04 -4.77 -2.96
N THR A 217 2.65 -3.68 -3.42
CA THR A 217 2.09 -2.81 -4.45
C THR A 217 1.88 -3.53 -5.77
N LEU A 218 2.85 -4.34 -6.20
CA LEU A 218 2.72 -5.16 -7.42
C LEU A 218 1.59 -6.19 -7.30
N ILE A 219 1.48 -6.87 -6.15
CA ILE A 219 0.49 -7.91 -5.92
C ILE A 219 -0.92 -7.33 -5.92
N GLY A 220 -1.21 -6.34 -5.08
CA GLY A 220 -2.59 -5.89 -4.83
C GLY A 220 -2.81 -4.38 -4.83
N GLY A 221 -1.81 -3.60 -5.22
CA GLY A 221 -1.86 -2.15 -5.25
C GLY A 221 -1.27 -1.50 -4.00
N PRO A 222 -1.17 -0.16 -3.97
CA PRO A 222 -0.38 0.60 -2.99
C PRO A 222 -0.86 0.47 -1.54
N LEU A 223 -2.08 -0.05 -1.32
CA LEU A 223 -2.62 -0.27 0.04
C LEU A 223 -2.39 -1.69 0.55
N THR A 224 -1.89 -2.62 -0.27
CA THR A 224 -1.76 -4.02 0.11
C THR A 224 -0.78 -4.22 1.26
N PHE A 225 0.43 -3.67 1.15
CA PHE A 225 1.42 -3.78 2.22
C PHE A 225 0.94 -3.14 3.54
N PRO A 226 0.53 -1.87 3.61
CA PRO A 226 0.14 -1.27 4.88
C PRO A 226 -1.07 -1.97 5.52
N LEU A 227 -2.03 -2.48 4.72
CA LEU A 227 -3.15 -3.26 5.25
C LEU A 227 -2.71 -4.62 5.78
N ALA A 228 -1.82 -5.32 5.06
CA ALA A 228 -1.29 -6.61 5.50
C ALA A 228 -0.44 -6.46 6.76
N TYR A 229 0.44 -5.46 6.81
CA TYR A 229 1.25 -5.13 7.97
C TYR A 229 0.37 -4.80 9.18
N TYR A 230 -0.65 -3.96 9.02
CA TYR A 230 -1.58 -3.61 10.10
C TYR A 230 -2.36 -4.84 10.60
N ALA A 231 -2.86 -5.67 9.68
CA ALA A 231 -3.58 -6.89 10.03
C ALA A 231 -2.67 -7.87 10.78
N ASP A 232 -1.42 -8.06 10.35
CA ASP A 232 -0.45 -8.91 11.04
C ASP A 232 -0.11 -8.34 12.43
N SER A 233 0.14 -7.04 12.54
CA SER A 233 0.39 -6.34 13.81
C SER A 233 -0.75 -6.47 14.83
N ALA A 234 -2.00 -6.63 14.37
CA ALA A 234 -3.13 -6.84 15.28
C ALA A 234 -3.01 -8.17 16.05
N PHE A 235 -2.35 -9.18 15.49
CA PHE A 235 -2.13 -10.50 16.10
C PHE A 235 -0.70 -10.71 16.58
N PHE A 236 0.28 -10.08 15.93
CA PHE A 236 1.72 -10.24 16.14
C PHE A 236 2.38 -8.85 16.24
N PRO A 237 2.25 -8.15 17.37
CA PRO A 237 2.79 -6.80 17.52
C PRO A 237 4.33 -6.78 17.62
N GLY A 238 4.93 -5.67 17.18
CA GLY A 238 6.36 -5.39 17.33
C GLY A 238 7.23 -6.47 16.68
N SER A 239 8.22 -6.97 17.43
CA SER A 239 9.17 -7.98 16.93
C SER A 239 8.54 -9.33 16.60
N ARG A 240 7.28 -9.57 16.96
CA ARG A 240 6.53 -10.76 16.51
C ARG A 240 6.00 -10.62 15.10
N ASN A 241 5.84 -9.40 14.58
CA ASN A 241 5.28 -9.15 13.27
C ASN A 241 6.13 -9.83 12.19
N HIS A 242 5.49 -10.54 11.27
CA HIS A 242 6.19 -11.32 10.24
C HIS A 242 6.96 -10.44 9.25
N PHE A 243 6.47 -9.22 8.99
CA PHE A 243 7.14 -8.24 8.15
C PHE A 243 8.38 -7.65 8.84
N GLU A 244 8.30 -7.37 10.14
CA GLU A 244 9.46 -6.94 10.96
C GLU A 244 10.54 -8.03 11.00
N ARG A 245 10.13 -9.29 11.19
CA ARG A 245 11.04 -10.44 11.16
C ARG A 245 11.69 -10.62 9.80
N ALA A 246 10.92 -10.48 8.71
CA ALA A 246 11.46 -10.53 7.35
C ALA A 246 12.38 -9.34 7.03
N ALA A 247 12.13 -8.17 7.64
CA ALA A 247 13.02 -7.01 7.62
C ALA A 247 14.21 -7.15 8.59
N GLY A 248 14.29 -8.25 9.34
CA GLY A 248 15.39 -8.64 10.22
C GLY A 248 15.43 -7.81 11.50
N LEU A 249 15.09 -8.46 12.60
CA LEU A 249 14.96 -7.82 13.91
C LEU A 249 16.26 -7.19 14.40
N ALA A 250 17.39 -7.92 14.27
CA ALA A 250 18.69 -7.43 14.71
C ALA A 250 19.10 -6.13 14.00
N ASP A 251 18.92 -6.07 12.68
CA ASP A 251 19.19 -4.86 11.89
C ASP A 251 18.30 -3.68 12.33
N GLY A 252 17.06 -3.95 12.75
CA GLY A 252 16.13 -2.94 13.28
C GLY A 252 16.30 -2.61 14.76
N ASN A 253 17.32 -3.18 15.42
CA ASN A 253 17.53 -3.09 16.87
C ASN A 253 16.32 -3.57 17.70
N TYR A 254 15.57 -4.54 17.19
CA TYR A 254 14.49 -5.20 17.90
C TYR A 254 15.01 -6.43 18.64
N SER A 255 14.57 -6.58 19.90
CA SER A 255 14.76 -7.83 20.63
C SER A 255 13.95 -8.96 20.00
N GLU A 256 14.58 -10.14 19.89
CA GLU A 256 13.87 -11.33 19.47
C GLU A 256 12.71 -11.63 20.44
N PRO A 257 11.51 -11.94 19.93
CA PRO A 257 10.41 -12.30 20.81
C PRO A 257 10.72 -13.65 21.49
N PRO A 258 10.30 -13.86 22.75
CA PRO A 258 10.53 -15.11 23.46
C PRO A 258 9.84 -16.32 22.79
N ASP A 259 8.80 -16.07 21.99
CA ASP A 259 8.08 -17.06 21.20
C ASP A 259 7.46 -16.46 19.92
N ASN A 260 6.99 -17.34 19.02
CA ASN A 260 6.27 -16.96 17.80
C ASN A 260 4.74 -17.06 17.96
N ARG A 261 4.23 -17.00 19.19
CA ARG A 261 2.79 -17.15 19.45
C ARG A 261 2.07 -15.82 19.20
N PRO A 262 0.82 -15.84 18.71
CA PRO A 262 0.02 -14.63 18.61
C PRO A 262 -0.09 -13.93 19.97
N THR A 263 0.08 -12.61 19.98
CA THR A 263 -0.16 -11.75 21.14
C THR A 263 -1.14 -10.64 20.73
N PRO A 264 -2.44 -10.96 20.55
CA PRO A 264 -3.43 -10.04 20.03
C PRO A 264 -3.47 -8.69 20.77
N ILE A 265 -3.46 -7.58 20.05
CA ILE A 265 -3.71 -6.26 20.64
C ILE A 265 -5.23 -6.15 20.92
N PRO A 266 -5.66 -5.92 22.18
CA PRO A 266 -7.06 -5.72 22.49
C PRO A 266 -7.67 -4.59 21.64
N GLY A 267 -8.83 -4.84 21.04
CA GLY A 267 -9.52 -3.89 20.16
C GLY A 267 -9.05 -3.90 18.70
N ALA A 268 -7.77 -4.08 18.40
CA ALA A 268 -7.28 -4.14 17.01
C ALA A 268 -7.80 -5.38 16.27
N VAL A 269 -7.83 -6.53 16.94
CA VAL A 269 -8.35 -7.79 16.38
C VAL A 269 -9.83 -7.71 16.00
N PRO A 270 -10.77 -7.31 16.88
CA PRO A 270 -12.18 -7.23 16.49
C PRO A 270 -12.42 -6.21 15.37
N VAL A 271 -11.71 -5.08 15.35
CA VAL A 271 -11.78 -4.11 14.24
C VAL A 271 -11.34 -4.76 12.92
N THR A 272 -10.19 -5.43 12.92
CA THR A 272 -9.67 -6.14 11.74
C THR A 272 -10.63 -7.22 11.27
N ALA A 273 -11.15 -8.03 12.19
CA ALA A 273 -12.11 -9.09 11.90
C ALA A 273 -13.42 -8.55 11.30
N VAL A 274 -13.95 -7.43 11.83
CA VAL A 274 -15.15 -6.77 11.29
C VAL A 274 -14.90 -6.26 9.87
N VAL A 275 -13.77 -5.60 9.63
CA VAL A 275 -13.41 -5.10 8.30
C VAL A 275 -13.31 -6.26 7.30
N VAL A 276 -12.58 -7.33 7.65
CA VAL A 276 -12.45 -8.54 6.82
C VAL A 276 -13.82 -9.18 6.55
N ALA A 277 -14.65 -9.33 7.58
CA ALA A 277 -15.99 -9.89 7.45
C ALA A 277 -16.88 -9.05 6.53
N LEU A 278 -16.82 -7.71 6.61
CA LEU A 278 -17.56 -6.81 5.73
C LEU A 278 -17.10 -6.93 4.27
N VAL A 279 -15.79 -7.03 4.04
CA VAL A 279 -15.21 -7.26 2.70
C VAL A 279 -15.66 -8.61 2.15
N LEU A 280 -15.48 -9.70 2.90
CA LEU A 280 -15.88 -11.04 2.50
C LEU A 280 -17.38 -11.14 2.23
N ARG A 281 -18.21 -10.59 3.11
CA ARG A 281 -19.68 -10.55 2.92
C ARG A 281 -20.05 -9.80 1.64
N ARG A 282 -19.35 -8.70 1.33
CA ARG A 282 -19.56 -7.96 0.09
C ARG A 282 -19.14 -8.79 -1.13
N GLN A 283 -17.99 -9.46 -1.08
CA GLN A 283 -17.52 -10.32 -2.18
C GLN A 283 -18.46 -11.49 -2.42
N LEU A 284 -18.86 -12.22 -1.37
CA LEU A 284 -19.82 -13.33 -1.45
C LEU A 284 -21.18 -12.88 -2.02
N ARG A 285 -21.68 -11.71 -1.60
CA ARG A 285 -22.90 -11.13 -2.20
C ARG A 285 -22.73 -10.80 -3.68
N SER A 286 -21.56 -10.35 -4.08
CA SER A 286 -21.25 -10.08 -5.50
C SER A 286 -21.25 -11.38 -6.30
N LEU A 287 -20.57 -12.43 -5.80
CA LEU A 287 -20.48 -13.74 -6.45
C LEU A 287 -21.83 -14.44 -6.56
N ARG A 288 -22.67 -14.36 -5.51
CA ARG A 288 -24.04 -14.91 -5.55
C ARG A 288 -24.89 -14.24 -6.64
N ARG A 289 -24.79 -12.92 -6.79
CA ARG A 289 -25.50 -12.18 -7.84
C ARG A 289 -25.05 -12.56 -9.24
N THR A 290 -23.75 -12.73 -9.46
CA THR A 290 -23.23 -13.14 -10.78
C THR A 290 -23.68 -14.54 -11.15
N HIS A 291 -23.78 -15.44 -10.17
CA HIS A 291 -24.29 -16.80 -10.37
C HIS A 291 -25.78 -16.80 -10.77
N THR A 292 -26.64 -16.08 -10.04
CA THR A 292 -28.09 -16.00 -10.34
C THR A 292 -28.39 -15.34 -11.69
N GLU A 293 -27.60 -14.34 -12.07
CA GLU A 293 -27.73 -13.71 -13.39
C GLU A 293 -27.29 -14.68 -14.51
N SER A 294 -26.26 -15.49 -14.27
CA SER A 294 -25.78 -16.47 -15.25
C SER A 294 -26.81 -17.57 -15.51
N THR A 295 -27.43 -18.11 -14.46
CA THR A 295 -28.50 -19.11 -14.59
C THR A 295 -29.72 -18.55 -15.31
N SER A 296 -30.20 -17.37 -14.94
CA SER A 296 -31.35 -16.74 -15.62
C SER A 296 -31.08 -16.37 -17.09
N HIS A 297 -29.82 -16.14 -17.47
CA HIS A 297 -29.45 -15.91 -18.88
C HIS A 297 -29.42 -17.23 -19.66
N LEU A 298 -28.91 -18.30 -19.06
CA LEU A 298 -28.91 -19.64 -19.65
C LEU A 298 -30.35 -20.13 -19.87
N GLU A 299 -31.22 -20.00 -18.87
CA GLU A 299 -32.65 -20.33 -18.97
C GLU A 299 -33.34 -19.53 -20.09
N ARG A 300 -33.14 -18.20 -20.14
CA ARG A 300 -33.70 -17.38 -21.24
C ARG A 300 -33.15 -17.74 -22.61
N GLN A 301 -31.90 -18.22 -22.70
CA GLN A 301 -31.34 -18.72 -23.95
C GLN A 301 -31.92 -20.08 -24.34
N LEU A 302 -32.19 -20.97 -23.39
CA LEU A 302 -32.85 -22.25 -23.61
C LEU A 302 -34.31 -22.04 -24.05
N ASP A 303 -35.05 -21.15 -23.37
CA ASP A 303 -36.43 -20.81 -23.74
C ASP A 303 -36.53 -20.20 -25.14
N ARG A 304 -35.55 -19.35 -25.53
CA ARG A 304 -35.49 -18.79 -26.89
C ARG A 304 -35.11 -19.81 -27.96
N ARG A 305 -34.42 -20.88 -27.58
CA ARG A 305 -34.02 -21.96 -28.50
C ARG A 305 -35.03 -23.09 -28.58
N ALA A 306 -35.97 -23.19 -27.63
CA ALA A 306 -37.12 -24.06 -27.78
C ALA A 306 -37.87 -23.62 -29.05
N PRO A 307 -37.85 -24.42 -30.14
CA PRO A 307 -38.49 -24.04 -31.38
C PRO A 307 -39.97 -23.77 -31.10
N HIS A 308 -40.48 -22.70 -31.68
CA HIS A 308 -41.85 -22.24 -31.54
C HIS A 308 -42.82 -23.31 -32.09
N ARG A 309 -43.08 -24.36 -31.31
CA ARG A 309 -44.06 -25.42 -31.61
C ARG A 309 -45.48 -24.93 -31.28
N ARG A 310 -45.78 -23.66 -31.57
CA ARG A 310 -47.12 -23.09 -31.56
C ARG A 310 -47.56 -22.98 -33.02
N GLY A 311 -48.25 -24.01 -33.49
CA GLY A 311 -48.82 -23.99 -34.84
C GLY A 311 -48.99 -25.36 -35.51
N GLN A 312 -49.26 -26.43 -34.76
CA GLN A 312 -49.96 -27.59 -35.31
C GLN A 312 -51.05 -28.00 -34.32
N THR A 313 -52.06 -27.14 -34.20
CA THR A 313 -53.42 -27.56 -33.89
C THR A 313 -53.86 -28.46 -35.04
N VAL A 314 -53.70 -29.77 -34.87
CA VAL A 314 -54.42 -30.76 -35.67
C VAL A 314 -55.90 -30.57 -35.31
N ALA A 315 -56.64 -30.00 -36.25
CA ALA A 315 -58.09 -30.11 -36.28
C ALA A 315 -58.41 -31.61 -36.46
N GLN A 316 -58.66 -32.31 -35.36
CA GLN A 316 -59.30 -33.63 -35.42
C GLN A 316 -60.80 -33.42 -35.26
N ALA A 317 -61.42 -33.46 -36.43
CA ALA A 317 -62.84 -33.57 -36.75
C ALA A 317 -63.72 -34.15 -35.64
N GLY A 318 -64.84 -33.46 -35.41
CA GLY A 318 -66.02 -34.06 -34.83
C GLY A 318 -66.55 -35.16 -35.75
N GLY A 319 -66.70 -36.36 -35.18
CA GLY A 319 -67.51 -37.44 -35.73
C GLY A 319 -68.56 -37.80 -34.69
N GLY A 320 -69.79 -37.34 -34.90
CA GLY A 320 -70.93 -37.72 -34.10
C GLY A 320 -71.26 -39.20 -34.28
N TRP A 321 -71.64 -39.85 -33.20
CA TRP A 321 -72.36 -41.12 -33.24
C TRP A 321 -73.67 -40.94 -32.48
N THR A 322 -74.74 -40.76 -33.26
CA THR A 322 -76.11 -41.06 -32.87
C THR A 322 -76.25 -42.58 -32.76
N ALA A 323 -76.63 -43.08 -31.58
CA ALA A 323 -77.20 -44.42 -31.44
C ALA A 323 -78.65 -44.26 -31.00
N ALA A 324 -79.55 -44.61 -31.92
CA ALA A 324 -80.95 -44.88 -31.66
C ALA A 324 -81.11 -46.31 -31.13
N TRP A 325 -82.27 -46.54 -30.51
CA TRP A 325 -82.82 -47.75 -29.89
C TRP A 325 -82.50 -47.94 -28.40
#